data_AF-A0A5N9HR55-F1
#
_entry.id   AF-A0A5N9HR55-F1
#
_cell.length_a   1.000
_cell.length_b   1.000
_cell.length_c   1.000
_cell.angle_alpha   90.00
_cell.angle_beta   90.00
_cell.angle_gamma   90.00
#
_symmetry.space_group_name_H-M   'P 1'
#
loop_
_entity.id
_entity.type
_entity.pdbx_description
1 polymer ?
#
loop_
_entity_poly.entity_id
_entity_poly.type
_entity_poly.pdbx_seq_one_letter_code
_entity_poly.pdbx_strand_id
1 'polypeptide(L)'
;MSVETLFDQYYERATIPVRNTKFNRNRQGVFDIRHVVEDDEFRQLNHKIVLKDGRASSVWREQDWGLGENSLDVTHFEDGVVKHLSLRHTGDAVTGMKISLTRADWLMADPDHRLPYIFARADIEAWYRTKDAKMGLSRVRLAWDYDTKHTFPVRDHGISRNKAEHLYKGVEYRIEIEDRIRLTIDGKSPRDIDWPTELTGDEVRIMFEYARNESWIDGWEPIGSIVEDKR
;
A
#
# COMPACT_ATOMS: atom_id res chain seq x y z
N MET A 1 -13.22 -8.06 -11.94
CA MET A 1 -12.78 -6.82 -12.65
C MET A 1 -11.26 -6.82 -12.62
N SER A 2 -10.58 -6.41 -13.71
CA SER A 2 -9.11 -6.31 -13.68
C SER A 2 -8.67 -4.97 -13.08
N VAL A 3 -7.40 -4.87 -12.70
CA VAL A 3 -6.82 -3.62 -12.16
C VAL A 3 -6.81 -2.54 -13.24
N GLU A 4 -6.52 -2.91 -14.48
CA GLU A 4 -6.51 -2.02 -15.63
C GLU A 4 -7.90 -1.43 -15.87
N THR A 5 -8.96 -2.23 -15.69
CA THR A 5 -10.33 -1.72 -15.78
C THR A 5 -10.61 -0.64 -14.71
N LEU A 6 -10.11 -0.83 -13.47
CA LEU A 6 -10.24 0.19 -12.42
C LEU A 6 -9.50 1.48 -12.81
N PHE A 7 -8.31 1.34 -13.37
CA PHE A 7 -7.51 2.49 -13.82
C PHE A 7 -8.16 3.23 -14.98
N ASP A 8 -8.72 2.53 -15.97
CA ASP A 8 -9.40 3.14 -17.11
C ASP A 8 -10.68 3.86 -16.64
N GLN A 9 -11.47 3.25 -15.75
CA GLN A 9 -12.65 3.90 -15.15
C GLN A 9 -12.28 5.18 -14.38
N TYR A 10 -11.25 5.09 -13.53
CA TYR A 10 -10.76 6.24 -12.78
C TYR A 10 -10.28 7.34 -13.73
N TYR A 11 -9.51 6.96 -14.75
CA TYR A 11 -8.93 7.87 -15.71
C TYR A 11 -10.00 8.60 -16.53
N GLU A 12 -10.98 7.86 -17.07
CA GLU A 12 -12.12 8.43 -17.78
C GLU A 12 -12.83 9.46 -16.90
N ARG A 13 -13.15 9.09 -15.65
CA ARG A 13 -13.77 10.00 -14.69
C ARG A 13 -12.92 11.24 -14.41
N ALA A 14 -11.61 11.09 -14.20
CA ALA A 14 -10.71 12.20 -13.90
C ALA A 14 -10.60 13.20 -15.07
N THR A 15 -10.93 12.79 -16.29
CA THR A 15 -10.95 13.69 -17.47
C THR A 15 -12.26 14.48 -17.62
N ILE A 16 -13.29 14.17 -16.83
CA ILE A 16 -14.55 14.91 -16.82
C ILE A 16 -14.41 16.13 -15.90
N PRO A 17 -14.85 17.34 -16.32
CA PRO A 17 -14.64 18.58 -15.57
C PRO A 17 -15.60 18.74 -14.37
N VAL A 18 -15.63 17.74 -13.47
CA VAL A 18 -16.39 17.80 -12.22
C VAL A 18 -15.59 18.49 -11.12
N ARG A 19 -14.26 18.37 -11.16
CA ARG A 19 -13.32 18.93 -10.19
C ARG A 19 -12.17 19.63 -10.91
N ASN A 20 -11.42 20.45 -10.17
CA ASN A 20 -10.21 21.07 -10.68
C ASN A 20 -9.11 20.01 -10.81
N THR A 21 -9.08 19.37 -11.97
CA THR A 21 -8.17 18.27 -12.27
C THR A 21 -7.15 18.68 -13.33
N LYS A 22 -5.86 18.48 -13.04
CA LYS A 22 -4.79 18.55 -14.01
C LYS A 22 -4.40 17.15 -14.43
N PHE A 23 -4.23 16.98 -15.73
CA PHE A 23 -3.93 15.71 -16.33
C PHE A 23 -2.65 15.77 -17.17
N ASN A 24 -1.80 14.76 -17.04
CA ASN A 24 -0.64 14.57 -17.89
C ASN A 24 -0.44 13.08 -18.21
N ARG A 25 0.00 12.76 -19.43
CA ARG A 25 0.38 11.43 -19.86
C ARG A 25 1.77 11.46 -20.45
N ASN A 26 2.66 10.61 -19.96
CA ASN A 26 4.01 10.45 -20.49
C ASN A 26 4.29 8.98 -20.81
N ARG A 27 5.10 8.72 -21.84
CA ARG A 27 5.65 7.41 -22.14
C ARG A 27 7.16 7.41 -21.95
N GLN A 28 7.66 6.48 -21.16
CA GLN A 28 9.08 6.29 -20.91
C GLN A 28 9.44 4.83 -21.20
N GLY A 29 9.98 4.56 -22.39
CA GLY A 29 10.25 3.19 -22.83
C GLY A 29 8.99 2.32 -22.83
N VAL A 30 8.99 1.26 -22.00
CA VAL A 30 7.86 0.32 -21.82
C VAL A 30 6.77 0.84 -20.88
N PHE A 31 6.99 1.98 -20.23
CA PHE A 31 6.09 2.54 -19.23
C PHE A 31 5.15 3.59 -19.83
N ASP A 32 3.84 3.43 -19.59
CA ASP A 32 2.80 4.45 -19.79
C ASP A 32 2.43 5.03 -18.43
N ILE A 33 2.79 6.29 -18.20
CA ILE A 33 2.62 6.99 -16.94
C ILE A 33 1.48 7.99 -17.08
N ARG A 34 0.40 7.77 -16.33
CA ARG A 34 -0.78 8.63 -16.27
C ARG A 34 -0.73 9.39 -14.95
N HIS A 35 -0.56 10.70 -15.02
CA HIS A 35 -0.45 11.59 -13.87
C HIS A 35 -1.73 12.43 -13.74
N VAL A 36 -2.34 12.33 -12.56
CA VAL A 36 -3.56 13.05 -12.20
C VAL A 36 -3.28 13.85 -10.93
N VAL A 37 -3.53 15.15 -10.98
CA VAL A 37 -3.55 16.01 -9.79
C VAL A 37 -4.96 16.56 -9.66
N GLU A 38 -5.65 16.19 -8.61
CA GLU A 38 -7.02 16.58 -8.32
C GLU A 38 -7.07 17.40 -7.04
N ASP A 39 -7.72 18.56 -7.11
CA ASP A 39 -8.07 19.35 -5.92
C ASP A 39 -9.53 19.02 -5.57
N ASP A 40 -9.74 18.40 -4.40
CA ASP A 40 -11.08 18.02 -3.92
C ASP A 40 -11.69 19.04 -2.95
N GLU A 41 -11.16 20.28 -2.94
CA GLU A 41 -11.48 21.42 -2.05
C GLU A 41 -10.96 21.29 -0.61
N PHE A 42 -10.63 20.07 -0.18
CA PHE A 42 -10.12 19.80 1.18
C PHE A 42 -8.65 19.39 1.18
N ARG A 43 -8.19 18.78 0.08
CA ARG A 43 -6.82 18.27 -0.07
C ARG A 43 -6.45 18.21 -1.55
N GLN A 44 -5.15 18.25 -1.79
CA GLN A 44 -4.57 17.93 -3.09
C GLN A 44 -4.24 16.45 -3.15
N LEU A 45 -4.81 15.77 -4.14
CA LEU A 45 -4.60 14.37 -4.44
C LEU A 45 -3.73 14.26 -5.68
N ASN A 46 -2.50 13.77 -5.50
CA ASN A 46 -1.51 13.66 -6.57
C ASN A 46 -1.22 12.18 -6.82
N HIS A 47 -1.50 11.68 -8.02
CA HIS A 47 -1.40 10.25 -8.34
C HIS A 47 -0.68 10.01 -9.66
N LYS A 48 0.25 9.05 -9.66
CA LYS A 48 0.86 8.53 -10.88
C LYS A 48 0.50 7.05 -11.00
N ILE A 49 -0.19 6.70 -12.10
CA ILE A 49 -0.55 5.33 -12.44
C ILE A 49 0.39 4.88 -13.55
N VAL A 50 1.10 3.78 -13.33
CA VAL A 50 2.10 3.25 -14.26
C VAL A 50 1.63 1.91 -14.80
N LEU A 51 1.53 1.84 -16.12
CA LEU A 51 1.35 0.60 -16.86
C LEU A 51 2.68 0.21 -17.50
N LYS A 52 3.10 -1.05 -17.35
CA LYS A 52 4.24 -1.64 -18.06
C LYS A 52 3.70 -2.60 -19.10
N ASP A 53 4.00 -2.34 -20.38
CA ASP A 53 3.47 -3.13 -21.51
C ASP A 53 1.93 -3.31 -21.46
N GLY A 54 1.22 -2.25 -21.03
CA GLY A 54 -0.24 -2.21 -20.92
C GLY A 54 -0.83 -2.90 -19.69
N ARG A 55 -0.01 -3.43 -18.78
CA ARG A 55 -0.45 -4.06 -17.52
C ARG A 55 -0.16 -3.17 -16.32
N ALA A 56 -1.00 -3.22 -15.29
CA ALA A 56 -0.78 -2.53 -14.04
C ALA A 56 0.60 -2.90 -13.46
N SER A 57 1.45 -1.90 -13.22
CA SER A 57 2.81 -2.10 -12.68
C SER A 57 2.90 -1.49 -11.29
N SER A 58 2.65 -0.19 -11.19
CA SER A 58 2.70 0.52 -9.91
C SER A 58 1.80 1.74 -9.88
N VAL A 59 1.44 2.18 -8.68
CA VAL A 59 0.74 3.43 -8.42
C VAL A 59 1.44 4.15 -7.29
N TRP A 60 1.79 5.40 -7.55
CA TRP A 60 2.30 6.32 -6.54
C TRP A 60 1.25 7.36 -6.20
N ARG A 61 1.14 7.73 -4.93
CA ARG A 61 0.22 8.77 -4.47
C ARG A 61 0.89 9.65 -3.43
N GLU A 62 0.61 10.93 -3.52
CA GLU A 62 0.91 11.91 -2.50
C GLU A 62 -0.37 12.60 -2.08
N GLN A 63 -0.50 12.80 -0.77
CA GLN A 63 -1.63 13.51 -0.19
C GLN A 63 -1.14 14.40 0.95
N ASP A 64 -1.48 15.68 0.86
CA ASP A 64 -1.34 16.66 1.94
C ASP A 64 -2.55 16.54 2.90
N TRP A 65 -2.28 16.44 4.19
CA TRP A 65 -3.29 16.36 5.26
C TRP A 65 -3.46 17.70 6.00
N GLY A 66 -2.73 18.73 5.61
CA GLY A 66 -2.68 20.03 6.28
C GLY A 66 -1.62 20.06 7.39
N LEU A 67 -1.29 21.27 7.86
CA LEU A 67 -0.31 21.52 8.93
C LEU A 67 1.10 20.94 8.66
N GLY A 68 1.43 20.67 7.39
CA GLY A 68 2.72 20.12 6.96
C GLY A 68 2.84 18.60 7.05
N GLU A 69 1.78 17.88 7.45
CA GLU A 69 1.75 16.41 7.41
C GLU A 69 1.35 15.90 6.03
N ASN A 70 2.15 14.99 5.49
CA ASN A 70 1.94 14.41 4.18
C ASN A 70 1.98 12.89 4.25
N SER A 71 1.35 12.25 3.27
CA SER A 71 1.52 10.82 3.03
C SER A 71 2.00 10.53 1.61
N LEU A 72 2.98 9.64 1.51
CA LEU A 72 3.42 9.03 0.26
C LEU A 72 3.04 7.56 0.26
N ASP A 73 2.27 7.15 -0.74
CA ASP A 73 1.90 5.76 -0.97
C ASP A 73 2.57 5.25 -2.24
N VAL A 74 3.09 4.02 -2.16
CA VAL A 74 3.53 3.25 -3.32
C VAL A 74 2.83 1.91 -3.30
N THR A 75 2.21 1.53 -4.42
CA THR A 75 1.61 0.22 -4.61
C THR A 75 2.23 -0.46 -5.82
N HIS A 76 2.56 -1.74 -5.70
CA HIS A 76 3.06 -2.58 -6.78
C HIS A 76 2.10 -3.73 -7.06
N PHE A 77 1.98 -4.08 -8.34
CA PHE A 77 1.12 -5.14 -8.86
C PHE A 77 1.99 -6.19 -9.54
N GLU A 78 2.01 -7.40 -9.01
CA GLU A 78 2.85 -8.48 -9.52
C GLU A 78 2.16 -9.83 -9.29
N ASP A 79 1.93 -10.60 -10.35
CA ASP A 79 1.36 -11.96 -10.30
C ASP A 79 0.08 -12.10 -9.45
N GLY A 80 -0.80 -11.10 -9.54
CA GLY A 80 -2.06 -11.05 -8.79
C GLY A 80 -1.91 -10.66 -7.32
N VAL A 81 -0.69 -10.39 -6.87
CA VAL A 81 -0.35 -9.82 -5.56
C VAL A 81 -0.29 -8.30 -5.67
N VAL A 82 -0.77 -7.64 -4.62
CA VAL A 82 -0.70 -6.18 -4.50
C VAL A 82 0.05 -5.86 -3.22
N LYS A 83 1.25 -5.31 -3.36
CA LYS A 83 2.10 -4.88 -2.25
C LYS A 83 1.99 -3.38 -2.09
N HIS A 84 1.86 -2.89 -0.87
CA HIS A 84 1.61 -1.47 -0.62
C HIS A 84 2.44 -0.97 0.55
N LEU A 85 3.13 0.15 0.32
CA LEU A 85 3.82 0.95 1.30
C LEU A 85 3.10 2.29 1.42
N SER A 86 2.84 2.73 2.65
CA SER A 86 2.35 4.06 2.97
C SER A 86 3.23 4.68 4.03
N LEU A 87 3.75 5.87 3.77
CA LEU A 87 4.63 6.61 4.67
C LEU A 87 3.93 7.91 5.06
N ARG A 88 3.91 8.21 6.37
CA ARG A 88 3.49 9.51 6.90
C ARG A 88 4.72 10.30 7.30
N HIS A 89 4.80 11.55 6.89
CA HIS A 89 5.97 12.39 7.15
C HIS A 89 5.63 13.87 7.34
N THR A 90 6.54 14.57 8.00
CA THR A 90 6.55 16.03 8.14
C THR A 90 7.94 16.52 7.74
N GLY A 91 8.05 17.27 6.64
CA GLY A 91 9.33 17.52 5.99
C GLY A 91 10.00 16.19 5.60
N ASP A 92 11.23 15.98 6.05
CA ASP A 92 11.99 14.75 5.79
C ASP A 92 11.87 13.69 6.89
N ALA A 93 11.09 13.97 7.95
CA ALA A 93 10.92 13.07 9.07
C ALA A 93 9.70 12.15 8.88
N VAL A 94 9.94 10.84 8.74
CA VAL A 94 8.88 9.83 8.72
C VAL A 94 8.39 9.56 10.15
N THR A 95 7.09 9.74 10.39
CA THR A 95 6.44 9.60 11.71
C THR A 95 5.61 8.33 11.82
N GLY A 96 5.24 7.73 10.69
CA GLY A 96 4.54 6.46 10.65
C GLY A 96 4.67 5.78 9.30
N MET A 97 4.50 4.47 9.31
CA MET A 97 4.56 3.65 8.11
C MET A 97 3.49 2.57 8.17
N LYS A 98 2.95 2.18 7.02
CA LYS A 98 2.10 1.01 6.87
C LYS A 98 2.59 0.17 5.71
N ILE A 99 2.76 -1.13 5.94
CA ILE A 99 2.98 -2.13 4.88
C ILE A 99 1.71 -2.97 4.80
N SER A 100 1.27 -3.28 3.59
CA SER A 100 0.03 -4.02 3.36
C SER A 100 0.18 -4.95 2.17
N LEU A 101 -0.50 -6.09 2.24
CA LEU A 101 -0.57 -7.05 1.16
C LEU A 101 -2.02 -7.44 0.90
N THR A 102 -2.40 -7.40 -0.37
CA THR A 102 -3.71 -7.84 -0.85
C THR A 102 -3.59 -8.52 -2.21
N ARG A 103 -4.73 -8.74 -2.86
CA ARG A 103 -4.88 -9.45 -4.13
C ARG A 103 -5.52 -8.52 -5.15
N ALA A 104 -5.11 -8.65 -6.40
CA ALA A 104 -5.61 -7.81 -7.48
C ALA A 104 -7.14 -7.88 -7.66
N ASP A 105 -7.72 -9.07 -7.42
CA ASP A 105 -9.17 -9.30 -7.49
C ASP A 105 -9.94 -8.81 -6.25
N TRP A 106 -9.24 -8.31 -5.22
CA TRP A 106 -9.81 -7.70 -4.02
C TRP A 106 -9.74 -6.17 -4.04
N LEU A 107 -9.35 -5.59 -5.17
CA LEU A 107 -9.46 -4.17 -5.41
C LEU A 107 -10.85 -3.84 -5.94
N MET A 108 -11.36 -2.67 -5.57
CA MET A 108 -12.61 -2.14 -6.09
C MET A 108 -12.48 -0.65 -6.40
N ALA A 109 -13.43 -0.15 -7.18
CA ALA A 109 -13.53 1.28 -7.44
C ALA A 109 -13.77 2.02 -6.10
N ASP A 110 -13.15 3.18 -5.96
CA ASP A 110 -13.40 4.06 -4.83
C ASP A 110 -14.83 4.60 -4.91
N PRO A 111 -15.71 4.33 -3.92
CA PRO A 111 -17.08 4.84 -3.90
C PRO A 111 -17.16 6.36 -3.92
N ASP A 112 -16.15 7.05 -3.38
CA ASP A 112 -16.09 8.52 -3.39
C ASP A 112 -15.56 9.08 -4.71
N HIS A 113 -15.12 8.19 -5.61
CA HIS A 113 -14.45 8.52 -6.85
C HIS A 113 -13.36 9.57 -6.60
N ARG A 114 -12.41 9.29 -5.70
CA ARG A 114 -11.25 10.14 -5.42
C ARG A 114 -9.96 9.42 -5.73
N LEU A 115 -9.91 8.11 -5.46
CA LEU A 115 -8.76 7.26 -5.67
C LEU A 115 -8.93 6.33 -6.88
N PRO A 116 -7.82 5.88 -7.51
CA PRO A 116 -7.87 4.89 -8.58
C PRO A 116 -8.50 3.55 -8.17
N TYR A 117 -8.37 3.20 -6.89
CA TYR A 117 -8.98 2.02 -6.26
C TYR A 117 -8.91 2.14 -4.74
N ILE A 118 -9.67 1.29 -4.07
CA ILE A 118 -9.52 0.98 -2.64
C ILE A 118 -9.34 -0.53 -2.43
N PHE A 119 -8.83 -0.90 -1.25
CA PHE A 119 -8.76 -2.30 -0.83
C PHE A 119 -10.14 -2.73 -0.30
N ALA A 120 -10.89 -3.48 -1.11
CA ALA A 120 -12.12 -4.12 -0.65
C ALA A 120 -11.80 -5.18 0.42
N ARG A 121 -10.66 -5.86 0.26
CA ARG A 121 -10.08 -6.73 1.29
C ARG A 121 -8.57 -6.56 1.35
N ALA A 122 -7.96 -6.97 2.46
CA ALA A 122 -6.52 -7.12 2.59
C ALA A 122 -6.18 -8.37 3.41
N ASP A 123 -5.15 -9.10 2.98
CA ASP A 123 -4.66 -10.27 3.71
C ASP A 123 -4.01 -9.84 5.02
N ILE A 124 -3.14 -8.82 4.96
CA ILE A 124 -2.47 -8.25 6.14
C ILE A 124 -2.27 -6.73 5.98
N GLU A 125 -2.37 -6.02 7.09
CA GLU A 125 -1.84 -4.67 7.24
C GLU A 125 -1.02 -4.58 8.54
N ALA A 126 0.20 -4.05 8.43
CA ALA A 126 1.12 -3.82 9.53
C ALA A 126 1.45 -2.33 9.61
N TRP A 127 1.23 -1.72 10.78
CA TRP A 127 1.54 -0.32 11.04
C TRP A 127 2.72 -0.19 11.97
N TYR A 128 3.59 0.73 11.62
CA TYR A 128 4.77 1.09 12.38
C TYR A 128 4.70 2.55 12.76
N ARG A 129 5.23 2.87 13.93
CA ARG A 129 5.33 4.24 14.44
C ARG A 129 6.74 4.52 14.92
N THR A 130 7.16 5.76 14.76
CA THR A 130 8.45 6.21 15.27
C THR A 130 8.46 6.13 16.79
N LYS A 131 9.44 5.41 17.34
CA LYS A 131 9.70 5.26 18.78
C LYS A 131 11.19 5.03 18.98
N ASP A 132 11.80 5.77 19.90
CA ASP A 132 13.21 5.59 20.31
C ASP A 132 14.20 5.56 19.11
N ALA A 133 14.06 6.51 18.18
CA ALA A 133 14.83 6.63 16.93
C ALA A 133 14.73 5.43 15.95
N LYS A 134 13.78 4.51 16.18
CA LYS A 134 13.41 3.42 15.28
C LYS A 134 11.96 3.53 14.84
N MET A 135 11.58 2.72 13.85
CA MET A 135 10.20 2.58 13.38
C MET A 135 9.69 1.20 13.81
N GLY A 136 8.97 1.16 14.93
CA GLY A 136 8.54 -0.08 15.60
C GLY A 136 7.10 -0.45 15.28
N LEU A 137 6.83 -1.75 15.24
CA LEU A 137 5.49 -2.30 14.97
C LEU A 137 4.50 -1.91 16.08
N SER A 138 3.48 -1.16 15.68
CA SER A 138 2.42 -0.68 16.57
C SER A 138 1.14 -1.50 16.45
N ARG A 139 0.83 -2.01 15.25
CA ARG A 139 -0.42 -2.72 14.97
C ARG A 139 -0.23 -3.74 13.85
N VAL A 140 -0.92 -4.87 13.95
CA VAL A 140 -1.07 -5.87 12.88
C VAL A 140 -2.49 -6.36 12.87
N ARG A 141 -3.11 -6.36 11.68
CA ARG A 141 -4.42 -6.98 11.46
C ARG A 141 -4.41 -7.87 10.23
N LEU A 142 -5.20 -8.92 10.28
CA LEU A 142 -5.40 -9.86 9.18
C LEU A 142 -6.84 -9.79 8.66
N ALA A 143 -7.02 -10.27 7.43
CA ALA A 143 -8.32 -10.49 6.80
C ALA A 143 -9.27 -9.27 6.90
N TRP A 144 -8.74 -8.07 6.60
CA TRP A 144 -9.58 -6.87 6.55
C TRP A 144 -10.58 -7.02 5.42
N ASP A 145 -11.85 -6.71 5.68
CA ASP A 145 -12.93 -6.77 4.70
C ASP A 145 -13.81 -5.53 4.82
N TYR A 146 -13.83 -4.72 3.77
CA TYR A 146 -14.53 -3.44 3.71
C TYR A 146 -16.05 -3.60 3.83
N ASP A 147 -16.64 -4.64 3.24
CA ASP A 147 -18.09 -4.81 3.18
C ASP A 147 -18.66 -5.22 4.54
N THR A 148 -18.00 -6.19 5.17
CA THR A 148 -18.43 -6.78 6.45
C THR A 148 -17.82 -6.08 7.67
N LYS A 149 -16.87 -5.17 7.45
CA LYS A 149 -16.03 -4.53 8.49
C LYS A 149 -15.28 -5.56 9.34
N HIS A 150 -15.04 -6.76 8.81
CA HIS A 150 -14.36 -7.85 9.50
C HIS A 150 -12.85 -7.64 9.52
N THR A 151 -12.20 -8.10 10.60
CA THR A 151 -10.74 -8.23 10.71
C THR A 151 -10.35 -9.06 11.93
N PHE A 152 -9.17 -9.69 11.88
CA PHE A 152 -8.53 -10.27 13.05
C PHE A 152 -7.38 -9.38 13.53
N PRO A 153 -7.53 -8.65 14.64
CA PRO A 153 -6.42 -7.94 15.26
C PRO A 153 -5.48 -8.95 15.92
N VAL A 154 -4.21 -8.92 15.54
CA VAL A 154 -3.14 -9.75 16.14
C VAL A 154 -2.35 -8.92 17.13
N ARG A 155 -2.09 -7.66 16.78
CA ARG A 155 -1.55 -6.63 17.67
C ARG A 155 -2.35 -5.34 17.47
N ASP A 156 -2.96 -4.83 18.53
CA ASP A 156 -3.73 -3.57 18.55
C ASP A 156 -3.90 -3.09 20.00
N HIS A 157 -4.58 -1.96 20.23
CA HIS A 157 -4.88 -1.46 21.57
C HIS A 157 -5.55 -2.53 22.47
N GLY A 158 -4.81 -3.03 23.46
CA GLY A 158 -5.28 -4.06 24.40
C GLY A 158 -5.25 -5.50 23.86
N ILE A 159 -4.74 -5.72 22.64
CA ILE A 159 -4.62 -7.05 22.03
C ILE A 159 -3.15 -7.27 21.64
N SER A 160 -2.54 -8.33 22.16
CA SER A 160 -1.21 -8.75 21.75
C SER A 160 -1.13 -10.27 21.73
N ARG A 161 -1.05 -10.85 20.54
CA ARG A 161 -0.87 -12.29 20.33
C ARG A 161 0.48 -12.53 19.68
N ASN A 162 1.22 -13.50 20.21
CA ASN A 162 2.48 -13.93 19.60
C ASN A 162 2.25 -15.00 18.51
N LYS A 163 1.12 -15.70 18.56
CA LYS A 163 0.72 -16.69 17.55
C LYS A 163 -0.80 -16.67 17.39
N ALA A 164 -1.29 -16.85 16.17
CA ALA A 164 -2.72 -17.02 15.89
C ALA A 164 -2.97 -17.79 14.60
N GLU A 165 -4.12 -18.47 14.54
CA GLU A 165 -4.61 -19.17 13.36
C GLU A 165 -6.05 -18.74 13.10
N HIS A 166 -6.35 -18.40 11.85
CA HIS A 166 -7.62 -17.81 11.47
C HIS A 166 -8.08 -18.30 10.09
N LEU A 167 -9.36 -18.66 9.97
CA LEU A 167 -9.99 -18.98 8.69
C LEU A 167 -11.02 -17.90 8.35
N TYR A 168 -10.87 -17.26 7.19
CA TYR A 168 -11.86 -16.31 6.69
C TYR A 168 -12.09 -16.49 5.19
N LYS A 169 -13.36 -16.71 4.81
CA LYS A 169 -13.79 -16.91 3.42
C LYS A 169 -12.92 -17.91 2.63
N GLY A 170 -12.52 -19.00 3.27
CA GLY A 170 -11.72 -20.08 2.65
C GLY A 170 -10.22 -19.77 2.50
N VAL A 171 -9.73 -18.71 3.16
CA VAL A 171 -8.30 -18.41 3.30
C VAL A 171 -7.89 -18.64 4.75
N GLU A 172 -6.88 -19.46 4.95
CA GLU A 172 -6.31 -19.74 6.26
C GLU A 172 -5.06 -18.88 6.47
N TYR A 173 -4.97 -18.27 7.65
CA TYR A 173 -3.89 -17.40 8.06
C TYR A 173 -3.26 -17.98 9.32
N ARG A 174 -1.96 -18.28 9.27
CA ARG A 174 -1.19 -18.75 10.43
C ARG A 174 -0.06 -17.76 10.68
N ILE A 175 -0.14 -17.01 11.77
CA ILE A 175 0.77 -15.91 12.07
C ILE A 175 1.53 -16.15 13.36
N GLU A 176 2.81 -15.81 13.36
CA GLU A 176 3.70 -15.73 14.51
C GLU A 176 4.37 -14.34 14.52
N ILE A 177 4.42 -13.69 15.70
CA ILE A 177 5.04 -12.37 15.89
C ILE A 177 6.05 -12.47 17.03
N GLU A 178 7.32 -12.42 16.68
CA GLU A 178 8.46 -12.32 17.60
C GLU A 178 9.27 -11.07 17.28
N ASP A 179 10.50 -11.24 16.80
CA ASP A 179 11.35 -10.22 16.17
C ASP A 179 10.88 -9.89 14.74
N ARG A 180 10.17 -10.83 14.11
CA ARG A 180 9.55 -10.70 12.79
C ARG A 180 8.09 -11.16 12.81
N ILE A 181 7.32 -10.67 11.84
CA ILE A 181 5.96 -11.09 11.52
C ILE A 181 6.08 -12.20 10.48
N ARG A 182 5.88 -13.44 10.91
CA ARG A 182 5.86 -14.61 10.02
C ARG A 182 4.41 -14.99 9.80
N LEU A 183 3.91 -14.84 8.57
CA LEU A 183 2.53 -15.19 8.22
C LEU A 183 2.54 -16.17 7.05
N THR A 184 1.94 -17.33 7.25
CA THR A 184 1.57 -18.25 6.18
C THR A 184 0.11 -18.01 5.80
N ILE A 185 -0.13 -17.81 4.51
CA ILE A 185 -1.45 -17.67 3.91
C ILE A 185 -1.68 -18.90 3.04
N ASP A 186 -2.68 -19.70 3.37
CA ASP A 186 -3.06 -20.89 2.60
C ASP A 186 -4.38 -20.66 1.84
N GLY A 187 -4.59 -21.40 0.75
CA GLY A 187 -5.83 -21.36 -0.05
C GLY A 187 -5.60 -21.11 -1.55
N LYS A 188 -6.41 -20.25 -2.18
CA LYS A 188 -6.41 -20.04 -3.65
C LYS A 188 -5.11 -19.41 -4.20
N SER A 189 -4.29 -18.79 -3.34
CA SER A 189 -2.99 -18.24 -3.75
C SER A 189 -2.03 -18.24 -2.55
N PRO A 190 -1.49 -19.42 -2.20
CA PRO A 190 -0.67 -19.58 -1.02
C PRO A 190 0.60 -18.74 -1.09
N ARG A 191 1.04 -18.24 0.06
CA ARG A 191 2.27 -17.46 0.17
C ARG A 191 2.68 -17.31 1.63
N ASP A 192 3.96 -17.06 1.82
CA ASP A 192 4.52 -16.69 3.10
C ASP A 192 4.95 -15.22 3.11
N ILE A 193 4.89 -14.63 4.28
CA ILE A 193 5.33 -13.27 4.57
C ILE A 193 6.25 -13.35 5.77
N ASP A 194 7.40 -12.69 5.66
CA ASP A 194 8.34 -12.53 6.77
C ASP A 194 8.80 -11.08 6.85
N TRP A 195 8.12 -10.26 7.66
CA TRP A 195 8.35 -8.82 7.79
C TRP A 195 9.01 -8.45 9.12
N PRO A 196 9.89 -7.44 9.17
CA PRO A 196 10.48 -7.02 10.43
C PRO A 196 9.42 -6.41 11.36
N THR A 197 9.59 -6.59 12.67
CA THR A 197 8.80 -5.84 13.67
C THR A 197 9.43 -4.50 14.05
N GLU A 198 10.70 -4.28 13.69
CA GLU A 198 11.40 -3.01 13.87
C GLU A 198 12.23 -2.69 12.63
N LEU A 199 12.25 -1.41 12.25
CA LEU A 199 13.14 -0.88 11.20
C LEU A 199 14.01 0.23 11.79
N THR A 200 15.24 0.29 11.33
CA THR A 200 16.21 1.34 11.63
C THR A 200 15.85 2.65 10.93
N GLY A 201 16.38 3.77 11.42
CA GLY A 201 16.19 5.08 10.78
C GLY A 201 16.72 5.13 9.34
N ASP A 202 17.85 4.46 9.07
CA ASP A 202 18.43 4.40 7.73
C ASP A 202 17.56 3.61 6.74
N GLU A 203 17.03 2.46 7.15
CA GLU A 203 16.09 1.68 6.34
C GLU A 203 14.86 2.51 5.99
N VAL A 204 14.28 3.21 6.98
CA VAL A 204 13.11 4.07 6.76
C VAL A 204 13.43 5.23 5.82
N ARG A 205 14.63 5.83 5.94
CA ARG A 205 15.09 6.88 5.03
C ARG A 205 15.21 6.37 3.59
N ILE A 206 15.77 5.17 3.39
CA ILE A 206 15.86 4.55 2.06
C ILE A 206 14.45 4.35 1.46
N MET A 207 13.49 3.85 2.24
CA MET A 207 12.11 3.69 1.78
C MET A 207 11.44 5.03 1.42
N PHE A 208 11.74 6.09 2.18
CA PHE A 208 11.23 7.42 1.91
C PHE A 208 11.84 8.03 0.65
N GLU A 209 13.15 7.90 0.45
CA GLU A 209 13.84 8.30 -0.79
C GLU A 209 13.31 7.53 -2.00
N TYR A 210 13.10 6.22 -1.86
CA TYR A 210 12.47 5.38 -2.88
C TYR A 210 11.09 5.90 -3.29
N ALA A 211 10.23 6.24 -2.31
CA ALA A 211 8.90 6.77 -2.57
C ALA A 211 8.95 8.18 -3.19
N ARG A 212 9.92 9.02 -2.81
CA ARG A 212 10.04 10.41 -3.25
C ARG A 212 10.67 10.57 -4.63
N ASN A 213 11.67 9.76 -4.97
CA ASN A 213 12.53 9.97 -6.15
C ASN A 213 12.11 9.16 -7.39
N GLU A 214 10.87 8.68 -7.45
CA GLU A 214 10.34 7.88 -8.58
C GLU A 214 11.03 6.53 -8.83
N SER A 215 11.94 6.08 -7.95
CA SER A 215 12.57 4.75 -8.02
C SER A 215 11.57 3.59 -7.98
N TRP A 216 10.35 3.86 -7.53
CA TRP A 216 9.23 2.92 -7.54
C TRP A 216 8.70 2.57 -8.94
N ILE A 217 9.08 3.29 -9.99
CA ILE A 217 8.73 2.91 -11.37
C ILE A 217 9.40 1.59 -11.76
N ASP A 218 10.62 1.35 -11.28
CA ASP A 218 11.45 0.20 -11.68
C ASP A 218 11.12 -1.10 -10.93
N GLY A 219 10.34 -1.04 -9.85
CA GLY A 219 9.87 -2.23 -9.14
C GLY A 219 9.88 -2.11 -7.61
N TRP A 220 9.52 -3.21 -6.95
CA TRP A 220 9.43 -3.32 -5.49
C TRP A 220 10.75 -3.66 -4.79
N GLU A 221 11.76 -4.11 -5.53
CA GLU A 221 13.01 -4.67 -4.98
C GLU A 221 13.68 -3.80 -3.90
N PRO A 222 13.76 -2.45 -4.03
CA PRO A 222 14.36 -1.61 -2.99
C PRO A 222 13.65 -1.67 -1.64
N ILE A 223 12.33 -1.91 -1.64
CA ILE A 223 11.56 -2.13 -0.40
C ILE A 223 11.63 -3.59 0.01
N GLY A 224 11.47 -4.50 -0.95
CA GLY A 224 11.54 -5.95 -0.73
C GLY A 224 12.84 -6.38 -0.07
N SER A 225 13.99 -5.82 -0.46
CA SER A 225 15.30 -6.11 0.12
C SER A 225 15.43 -5.72 1.60
N ILE A 226 14.57 -4.83 2.10
CA ILE A 226 14.54 -4.41 3.50
C ILE A 226 13.49 -5.21 4.28
N VAL A 227 12.29 -5.37 3.72
CA VAL A 227 11.14 -5.88 4.47
C VAL A 227 10.91 -7.37 4.26
N GLU A 228 11.36 -7.96 3.15
CA GLU A 228 11.17 -9.36 2.82
C GLU A 228 12.48 -10.12 3.06
N ASP A 229 12.44 -11.20 3.84
CA ASP A 229 13.58 -12.12 3.94
C ASP A 229 13.66 -12.96 2.64
N LYS A 230 14.83 -12.97 1.98
CA LYS A 230 15.09 -13.82 0.81
C LYS A 230 15.44 -15.24 1.32
N ARG A 231 14.44 -15.99 1.77
CA ARG A 231 14.62 -17.43 2.06
C ARG A 231 14.54 -18.28 0.82
#